data_AF-A0A357KUZ4-F1
#
_entry.id   AF-A0A357KUZ4-F1
#
_cell.length_a   1.000
_cell.length_b   1.000
_cell.length_c   1.000
_cell.angle_alpha   90.00
_cell.angle_beta   90.00
_cell.angle_gamma   90.00
#
_symmetry.space_group_name_H-M   'P 1'
#
loop_
_entity.id
_entity.type
_entity.pdbx_description
1 polymer ?
#
loop_
_entity_poly.entity_id
_entity_poly.type
_entity_poly.pdbx_seq_one_letter_code
_entity_poly.pdbx_strand_id
1 'polypeptide(L)' 'GRPEGMANDYGNLGVVLKTRGDLDGAEAMFRKSLEINERLGRPEGMANQYGNLGVVLQTRGDLDG' A
#
# COMPACT_ATOMS: atom_id res chain seq x y z
N GLY A 1 -6.13 -6.30 17.38
CA GLY A 1 -5.36 -7.20 16.49
C GLY A 1 -3.87 -6.94 16.66
N ARG A 2 -3.00 -7.86 16.25
CA ARG A 2 -1.55 -7.59 16.23
C ARG A 2 -1.27 -6.51 15.17
N PRO A 3 -0.63 -5.38 15.51
CA PRO A 3 -0.38 -4.29 14.56
C PRO A 3 0.30 -4.75 13.27
N GLU A 4 1.30 -5.63 13.37
CA GLU A 4 1.96 -6.22 12.22
C GLU A 4 1.00 -6.98 11.28
N GLY A 5 0.07 -7.75 11.84
CA GLY A 5 -0.96 -8.45 11.06
C GLY A 5 -1.85 -7.48 10.31
N MET A 6 -2.29 -6.40 10.97
CA MET A 6 -3.09 -5.35 10.33
C MET A 6 -2.33 -4.65 9.20
N ALA A 7 -1.02 -4.41 9.36
CA ALA A 7 -0.20 -3.83 8.29
C ALA A 7 -0.16 -4.75 7.06
N ASN A 8 0.01 -6.06 7.27
CA ASN A 8 0.00 -7.04 6.18
C ASN A 8 -1.37 -7.11 5.50
N ASP A 9 -2.46 -7.11 6.28
CA ASP A 9 -3.82 -7.17 5.75
C ASP A 9 -4.15 -5.94 4.90
N TYR A 10 -3.78 -4.74 5.36
CA TYR A 10 -3.92 -3.51 4.56
C TYR A 10 -3.05 -3.55 3.29
N GLY A 11 -1.82 -4.04 3.37
CA GLY A 11 -0.96 -4.22 2.20
C GLY A 11 -1.61 -5.14 1.16
N ASN A 12 -2.11 -6.29 1.59
CA ASN A 12 -2.78 -7.25 0.72
C ASN A 12 -4.06 -6.68 0.09
N LEU A 13 -4.88 -5.96 0.87
CA LEU A 13 -6.08 -5.31 0.35
C LEU A 13 -5.73 -4.25 -0.69
N GLY A 14 -4.66 -3.48 -0.48
CA GLY A 14 -4.17 -2.52 -1.47
C GLY A 14 -3.79 -3.18 -2.80
N VAL A 15 -3.12 -4.34 -2.75
CA VAL A 15 -2.81 -5.12 -3.97
C VAL A 15 -4.09 -5.54 -4.69
N VAL A 16 -5.09 -6.05 -3.96
CA VAL A 16 -6.37 -6.47 -4.55
C VAL A 16 -7.09 -5.30 -5.22
N LEU A 17 -7.14 -4.13 -4.58
CA LEU A 17 -7.79 -2.94 -5.14
C LEU A 17 -7.07 -2.44 -6.40
N LYS A 18 -5.73 -2.41 -6.38
CA LYS A 18 -4.92 -2.08 -7.56
C LYS A 18 -5.24 -3.01 -8.73
N THR A 19 -5.29 -4.32 -8.50
CA THR A 19 -5.64 -5.30 -9.53
C THR A 19 -7.05 -5.10 -10.09
N ARG A 20 -7.98 -4.55 -9.30
CA ARG A 20 -9.32 -4.19 -9.75
C ARG A 20 -9.41 -2.82 -10.45
N GLY A 21 -8.29 -2.10 -10.55
CA GLY A 21 -8.24 -0.74 -11.11
C GLY A 21 -8.68 0.37 -10.14
N ASP A 22 -9.02 0.04 -8.90
CA ASP A 22 -9.31 1.04 -7.85
C ASP A 22 -7.98 1.55 -7.26
N LEU A 23 -7.35 2.46 -8.00
CA LEU A 23 -6.04 3.02 -7.65
C LEU A 23 -6.11 3.89 -6.39
N ASP A 24 -7.19 4.64 -6.19
CA ASP A 24 -7.39 5.50 -5.00
C ASP A 24 -7.56 4.65 -3.74
N GLY A 25 -8.36 3.59 -3.83
CA GLY A 25 -8.52 2.61 -2.75
C GLY A 25 -7.22 1.89 -2.44
N ALA A 26 -6.45 1.50 -3.46
CA ALA A 26 -5.14 0.88 -3.29
C ALA A 26 -4.17 1.78 -2.52
N GLU A 27 -4.08 3.04 -2.94
CA GLU A 27 -3.23 4.06 -2.32
C GLU A 27 -3.59 4.26 -0.84
N ALA A 28 -4.88 4.35 -0.53
CA ALA A 28 -5.36 4.49 0.85
C ALA A 28 -4.97 3.30 1.73
N MET A 29 -5.08 2.06 1.22
CA MET A 29 -4.70 0.87 1.99
C MET A 29 -3.19 0.77 2.17
N PHE A 30 -2.40 1.10 1.14
CA PHE A 30 -0.94 1.10 1.27
C PHE A 30 -0.45 2.13 2.28
N ARG A 31 -1.07 3.32 2.36
CA ARG A 31 -0.76 4.32 3.40
C ARG A 31 -1.11 3.86 4.82
N LYS A 32 -2.25 3.19 5.00
CA LYS A 32 -2.61 2.61 6.32
C LYS A 32 -1.60 1.55 6.77
N SER A 33 -1.14 0.70 5.84
CA SER A 33 -0.07 -0.26 6.12
C SER A 33 1.25 0.44 6.46
N LEU A 34 1.59 1.50 5.73
CA LEU A 34 2.81 2.29 5.94
C LEU A 34 2.82 2.92 7.34
N GLU A 35 1.73 3.60 7.73
CA GLU A 35 1.60 4.25 9.04
C GLU A 35 1.83 3.26 10.19
N ILE A 36 1.33 2.02 10.07
CA ILE A 36 1.55 0.99 11.08
C ILE A 36 3.02 0.54 11.09
N ASN A 37 3.64 0.34 9.93
CA ASN A 37 5.05 -0.04 9.85
C ASN A 37 5.99 1.06 10.40
N GLU A 38 5.65 2.33 10.20
CA GLU A 38 6.36 3.49 10.78
C GLU A 38 6.27 3.46 12.31
N ARG A 39 5.06 3.29 12.86
CA ARG A 39 4.84 3.18 14.32
C ARG A 39 5.56 2.00 14.95
N LEU A 40 5.75 0.91 14.20
CA LEU A 40 6.46 -0.29 14.64
C LEU A 40 7.97 -0.23 14.38
N GLY A 41 8.47 0.77 13.66
CA GLY A 41 9.88 0.85 13.25
C GLY A 41 10.32 -0.31 12.34
N ARG A 42 9.47 -0.75 11.40
CA ARG A 42 9.73 -1.89 10.49
C ARG A 42 10.16 -1.41 9.10
N PRO A 43 11.46 -1.24 8.82
CA PRO A 43 11.94 -0.67 7.55
C PRO A 43 11.60 -1.53 6.33
N GLU A 44 11.60 -2.85 6.45
CA GLU A 44 11.23 -3.75 5.36
C GLU A 44 9.74 -3.57 4.99
N GLY A 45 8.88 -3.42 6.00
CA GLY A 45 7.47 -3.13 5.80
C GLY A 45 7.27 -1.78 5.11
N MET A 46 7.97 -0.74 5.55
CA MET A 46 7.91 0.58 4.92
C MET A 46 8.36 0.53 3.45
N ALA A 47 9.48 -0.12 3.16
CA ALA A 47 10.00 -0.26 1.79
C ALA A 47 9.00 -0.94 0.85
N ASN A 48 8.34 -2.02 1.30
CA ASN A 48 7.29 -2.67 0.52
C ASN A 48 6.13 -1.73 0.19
N GLN A 49 5.68 -0.94 1.18
CA GLN A 49 4.58 0.00 0.96
C GLN A 49 4.96 1.17 0.05
N TYR A 50 6.18 1.69 0.15
CA TYR A 50 6.69 2.70 -0.78
C TYR A 50 6.78 2.18 -2.22
N GLY A 51 7.28 0.95 -2.42
CA GLY A 51 7.32 0.32 -3.74
C GLY A 51 5.92 0.17 -4.34
N ASN A 52 4.96 -0.29 -3.53
CA ASN A 52 3.56 -0.42 -3.94
C ASN A 52 2.92 0.93 -4.31
N LEU A 53 3.18 1.99 -3.55
CA LEU A 53 2.71 3.35 -3.87
C LEU A 53 3.33 3.88 -5.16
N GLY A 54 4.62 3.62 -5.41
CA GLY A 54 5.29 3.96 -6.66
C GLY A 54 4.63 3.30 -7.88
N VAL A 55 4.26 2.02 -7.76
CA VAL A 55 3.53 1.31 -8.82
C VAL A 55 2.16 1.92 -9.06
N VAL A 56 1.41 2.29 -8.00
CA VAL A 56 0.10 2.95 -8.16
C VAL A 56 0.23 4.28 -8.91
N LEU A 57 1.24 5.09 -8.57
CA LEU A 57 1.49 6.37 -9.25
C LEU A 57 1.87 6.18 -10.73
N GLN A 58 2.71 5.18 -11.03
CA GLN A 58 3.04 4.82 -12.41
C GLN A 58 1.79 4.41 -13.20
N THR A 59 0.98 3.50 -12.66
CA THR A 59 -0.25 3.04 -13.32
C THR A 59 -1.24 4.18 -13.55
N ARG A 60 -1.36 5.13 -12.61
CA ARG A 60 -2.21 6.31 -12.80
C ARG A 60 -1.69 7.19 -13.95
N GLY A 61 -0.39 7.44 -14.01
CA GLY A 61 0.22 8.18 -15.12
C GLY A 61 0.07 7.50 -16.48
N ASP A 62 0.08 6.16 -16.54
CA ASP A 62 -0.16 5.39 -17.76
C ASP A 62 -1.63 5.45 -18.23
N LEU A 63 -2.58 5.73 -17.33
CA LEU A 63 -4.00 5.88 -17.65
C LEU A 63 -4.37 7.33 -18.02
N ASP A 64 -3.58 8.30 -17.58
CA ASP A 64 -3.81 9.73 -17.81
C ASP A 64 -3.22 10.24 -19.15
N GLY A 65 -2.42 9.42 -19.85
CA GLY A 65 -1.76 9.74 -21.13
C GLY A 65 -2.53 9.29 -22.36
#